data_AF-A0A1Q7HQ75-F1
#
_entry.id   AF-A0A1Q7HQ75-F1
#
_cell.length_a   1.000
_cell.length_b   1.000
_cell.length_c   1.000
_cell.angle_alpha   90.00
_cell.angle_beta   90.00
_cell.angle_gamma   90.00
#
_symmetry.space_group_name_H-M   'P 1'
#
loop_
_entity.id
_entity.type
_entity.pdbx_description
1 polymer ?
#
loop_
_entity_poly.entity_id
_entity_poly.type
_entity_poly.pdbx_seq_one_letter_code
_entity_poly.pdbx_strand_id
1 'polypeptide(L)'
;MSTLRARRHDRFLPSESFPSEVLLTVRAGQNLVLRVAAVDRQSGIAEIIARCRSRENFEMNSLGRWSPRMSAPPERENYYPIVIPIPSASPTVVWELHQITLRDREGNSRSYVPGRDFDEMLFKVLGRDGIDSTPPRLLGIKIGTA
;
A
#
# COMPACT_ATOMS: atom_id res chain seq x y z
N MET A 1 27.33 48.86 -34.25
CA MET A 1 26.12 48.02 -34.11
C MET A 1 26.39 46.96 -33.05
N SER A 2 25.38 46.68 -32.22
CA SER A 2 25.30 45.62 -31.18
C SER A 2 25.99 45.83 -29.82
N THR A 3 25.29 46.58 -28.97
CA THR A 3 24.78 46.24 -27.62
C THR A 3 25.66 45.54 -26.57
N LEU A 4 25.82 46.27 -25.44
CA LEU A 4 25.91 45.79 -24.06
C LEU A 4 24.98 44.60 -23.75
N ARG A 5 25.43 43.68 -22.87
CA ARG A 5 24.75 43.48 -21.57
C ARG A 5 25.59 42.69 -20.55
N ALA A 6 25.64 43.27 -19.36
CA ALA A 6 26.17 42.71 -18.13
C ALA A 6 25.52 41.36 -17.79
N ARG A 7 26.32 40.40 -17.34
CA ARG A 7 25.85 39.15 -16.75
C ARG A 7 25.20 39.47 -15.41
N ARG A 8 23.87 39.42 -15.37
CA ARG A 8 23.08 39.48 -14.14
C ARG A 8 23.39 38.23 -13.31
N HIS A 9 23.72 38.46 -12.04
CA HIS A 9 23.50 37.52 -10.96
C HIS A 9 22.01 37.24 -10.85
N ASP A 10 21.50 36.26 -11.60
CA ASP A 10 20.19 35.67 -11.31
C ASP A 10 20.38 34.62 -10.22
N ARG A 11 20.27 35.13 -8.99
CA ARG A 11 19.67 34.51 -7.81
C ARG A 11 19.03 33.16 -8.18
N PHE A 12 19.72 32.06 -7.89
CA PHE A 12 19.06 30.76 -7.81
C PHE A 12 17.90 30.93 -6.82
N LEU A 13 16.70 30.62 -7.31
CA LEU A 13 15.46 30.68 -6.57
C LEU A 13 15.63 29.96 -5.22
N PRO A 14 14.97 30.43 -4.14
CA PRO A 14 15.01 29.73 -2.87
C PRO A 14 14.64 28.27 -3.11
N SER A 15 15.43 27.36 -2.53
CA SER A 15 15.11 25.95 -2.45
C SER A 15 13.65 25.82 -2.02
N GLU A 16 12.78 25.38 -2.92
CA GLU A 16 11.46 24.91 -2.51
C GLU A 16 11.73 23.73 -1.60
N SER A 17 11.70 23.99 -0.30
CA SER A 17 11.56 22.97 0.71
C SER A 17 10.20 22.34 0.44
N PHE A 18 10.19 21.23 -0.30
CA PHE A 18 9.03 20.36 -0.35
C PHE A 18 8.64 20.08 1.10
N PRO A 19 7.39 20.36 1.52
CA PRO A 19 6.98 19.99 2.85
C PRO A 19 7.11 18.46 2.94
N SER A 20 7.81 18.00 3.97
CA SER A 20 7.97 16.61 4.34
C SER A 20 6.64 15.84 4.17
N GLU A 21 6.62 14.96 3.17
CA GLU A 21 5.71 13.82 2.97
C GLU A 21 4.23 14.02 3.37
N VAL A 22 3.44 14.60 2.47
CA VAL A 22 1.98 14.48 2.57
C VAL A 22 1.62 13.03 2.23
N LEU A 23 1.22 12.25 3.24
CA LEU A 23 0.72 10.89 3.04
C LEU A 23 -0.55 10.90 2.17
N LEU A 24 -0.62 9.94 1.25
CA LEU A 24 -1.86 9.62 0.55
C LEU A 24 -2.96 9.37 1.59
N THR A 25 -4.16 9.91 1.33
CA THR A 25 -5.28 9.80 2.25
C THR A 25 -6.44 9.02 1.63
N VAL A 26 -7.00 8.07 2.37
CA VAL A 26 -8.16 7.24 1.97
C VAL A 26 -9.19 7.24 3.09
N ARG A 27 -10.50 7.25 2.77
CA ARG A 27 -11.53 7.17 3.81
C ARG A 27 -11.82 5.73 4.20
N ALA A 28 -12.17 5.50 5.45
CA ALA A 28 -12.73 4.22 5.89
C ALA A 28 -13.95 3.85 5.04
N GLY A 29 -14.03 2.59 4.60
CA GLY A 29 -15.07 2.09 3.71
C GLY A 29 -14.82 2.35 2.22
N GLN A 30 -13.72 3.03 1.86
CA GLN A 30 -13.30 3.20 0.47
C GLN A 30 -12.18 2.22 0.10
N ASN A 31 -11.83 2.21 -1.19
CA ASN A 31 -10.76 1.37 -1.71
C ASN A 31 -9.47 2.19 -1.89
N LEU A 32 -8.36 1.63 -1.46
CA LEU A 32 -7.03 2.02 -1.90
C LEU A 32 -6.69 1.24 -3.17
N VAL A 33 -6.13 1.91 -4.18
CA VAL A 33 -5.64 1.26 -5.40
C VAL A 33 -4.11 1.28 -5.40
N LEU A 34 -3.52 0.10 -5.28
CA LEU A 34 -2.07 -0.10 -5.38
C LEU A 34 -1.73 -0.59 -6.79
N ARG A 35 -0.57 -0.20 -7.31
CA ARG A 35 -0.04 -0.72 -8.58
C ARG A 35 1.28 -1.42 -8.31
N VAL A 36 1.34 -2.72 -8.58
CA VAL A 36 2.52 -3.53 -8.32
C VAL A 36 3.15 -3.96 -9.63
N ALA A 37 4.41 -3.60 -9.85
CA ALA A 37 5.20 -4.15 -10.96
C ALA A 37 5.67 -5.57 -10.60
N ALA A 38 5.34 -6.54 -11.45
CA ALA A 38 5.78 -7.93 -11.25
C ALA A 38 6.05 -8.62 -12.59
N VAL A 39 6.98 -9.57 -12.61
CA VAL A 39 7.32 -10.33 -13.81
C VAL A 39 7.58 -11.79 -13.43
N ASP A 40 7.02 -12.70 -14.21
CA ASP A 40 7.49 -14.08 -14.33
C ASP A 40 7.70 -14.40 -15.81
N ARG A 41 8.89 -14.90 -16.16
CA ARG A 41 9.32 -15.11 -17.56
C ARG A 41 8.98 -16.50 -18.10
N GLN A 42 8.52 -17.42 -17.26
CA GLN A 42 8.24 -18.79 -17.67
C GLN A 42 6.75 -19.13 -17.59
N SER A 43 6.18 -19.16 -16.38
CA SER A 43 4.82 -19.63 -16.15
C SER A 43 3.79 -18.50 -16.15
N GLY A 44 4.24 -17.25 -15.97
CA GLY A 44 3.43 -16.05 -15.77
C GLY A 44 2.93 -15.88 -14.33
N ILE A 45 2.54 -14.64 -14.00
CA ILE A 45 1.95 -14.33 -12.69
C ILE A 45 0.52 -14.89 -12.62
N ALA A 46 0.23 -15.67 -11.58
CA ALA A 46 -1.10 -16.21 -11.29
C ALA A 46 -1.86 -15.37 -10.28
N GLU A 47 -1.17 -14.82 -9.28
CA GLU A 47 -1.79 -14.07 -8.19
C GLU A 47 -0.80 -13.06 -7.58
N ILE A 48 -1.33 -11.90 -7.19
CA ILE A 48 -0.64 -10.94 -6.32
C ILE A 48 -1.54 -10.63 -5.13
N ILE A 49 -1.00 -10.72 -3.92
CA ILE A 49 -1.70 -10.35 -2.69
C ILE A 49 -0.93 -9.23 -2.02
N ALA A 50 -1.56 -8.07 -1.84
CA ALA A 50 -1.03 -6.96 -1.07
C ALA A 50 -1.75 -6.90 0.29
N ARG A 51 -0.99 -6.78 1.38
CA ARG A 51 -1.53 -6.71 2.74
C ARG A 51 -1.16 -5.38 3.39
N CYS A 52 -2.18 -4.65 3.82
CA CYS A 52 -2.04 -3.42 4.58
C CYS A 52 -2.54 -3.63 6.01
N ARG A 53 -2.00 -2.86 6.96
CA ARG A 53 -2.50 -2.84 8.34
C ARG A 53 -2.34 -1.47 8.96
N SER A 54 -3.13 -1.18 9.99
CA SER A 54 -2.92 -0.01 10.85
C SER A 54 -1.61 -0.13 11.61
N ARG A 55 -0.86 0.97 11.76
CA ARG A 55 0.35 1.02 12.60
C ARG A 55 0.05 1.08 14.09
N GLU A 56 -1.17 1.47 14.45
CA GLU A 56 -1.62 1.59 15.84
C GLU A 56 -2.30 0.31 16.34
N ASN A 57 -2.90 -0.46 15.43
CA ASN A 57 -3.44 -1.79 15.72
C ASN A 57 -3.12 -2.75 14.56
N PHE A 58 -2.11 -3.60 14.72
CA PHE A 58 -1.70 -4.54 13.69
C PHE A 58 -2.73 -5.63 13.36
N GLU A 59 -3.70 -5.89 14.25
CA GLU A 59 -4.80 -6.81 13.98
C GLU A 59 -5.82 -6.20 13.01
N MET A 60 -5.90 -4.86 12.95
CA MET A 60 -6.69 -4.15 11.96
C MET A 60 -5.94 -4.17 10.62
N ASN A 61 -6.29 -5.14 9.78
CA ASN A 61 -5.65 -5.35 8.49
C ASN A 61 -6.67 -5.40 7.35
N SER A 62 -6.16 -5.19 6.14
CA SER A 62 -6.90 -5.40 4.90
C SER A 62 -5.98 -5.98 3.85
N LEU A 63 -6.54 -6.68 2.89
CA LEU A 63 -5.79 -7.22 1.77
C LEU A 63 -6.51 -6.94 0.46
N GLY A 64 -5.71 -6.69 -0.57
CA GLY A 64 -6.16 -6.70 -1.95
C GLY A 64 -5.54 -7.88 -2.68
N ARG A 65 -6.27 -8.39 -3.68
CA ARG A 65 -5.83 -9.51 -4.50
C ARG A 65 -6.03 -9.16 -5.97
N TRP A 66 -4.99 -9.40 -6.76
CA TRP A 66 -5.07 -9.43 -8.21
C TRP A 66 -4.96 -10.87 -8.69
N SER A 67 -5.82 -11.24 -9.64
CA SER A 67 -5.64 -12.44 -10.46
C SER A 67 -6.23 -12.21 -11.85
N PRO A 68 -5.81 -12.98 -12.87
CA PRO A 68 -6.34 -12.83 -14.23
C PRO A 68 -7.86 -13.00 -14.34
N ARG A 69 -8.49 -13.68 -13.38
CA ARG A 69 -9.94 -13.95 -13.38
C ARG A 69 -10.75 -12.84 -12.71
N MET A 70 -10.14 -12.04 -11.85
CA MET A 70 -10.85 -11.11 -10.96
C MET A 70 -10.53 -9.64 -11.23
N SER A 71 -9.52 -9.36 -12.03
CA SER A 71 -8.95 -8.03 -12.14
C SER A 71 -8.60 -7.69 -13.57
N ALA A 72 -8.55 -6.38 -13.86
CA ALA A 72 -8.09 -5.89 -15.14
C ALA A 72 -6.69 -6.44 -15.47
N PRO A 73 -6.36 -6.68 -16.75
CA PRO A 73 -5.01 -7.04 -17.14
C PRO A 73 -4.00 -6.00 -16.64
N PRO A 74 -2.71 -6.36 -16.49
CA PRO A 74 -1.70 -5.38 -16.15
C PRO A 74 -1.72 -4.24 -17.17
N GLU A 75 -1.48 -3.04 -16.67
CA GLU A 75 -1.24 -1.89 -17.53
C GLU A 75 0.11 -2.05 -18.26
N ARG A 76 0.49 -1.03 -19.03
CA ARG A 76 1.81 -0.96 -19.64
C ARG A 76 2.88 -1.25 -18.56
N GLU A 77 3.95 -1.93 -18.97
CA GLU A 77 5.13 -2.20 -18.11
C GLU A 77 4.90 -3.21 -16.96
N ASN A 78 3.91 -4.09 -17.05
CA ASN A 78 3.64 -5.14 -16.05
C ASN A 78 3.21 -4.61 -14.66
N TYR A 79 2.53 -3.46 -14.62
CA TYR A 79 1.90 -2.95 -13.41
C TYR A 79 0.49 -3.52 -13.22
N TYR A 80 0.30 -4.29 -12.17
CA TYR A 80 -0.96 -4.93 -11.82
C TYR A 80 -1.74 -4.06 -10.83
N PRO A 81 -2.99 -3.66 -11.15
CA PRO A 81 -3.81 -2.88 -10.24
C PRO A 81 -4.42 -3.78 -9.16
N ILE A 82 -4.18 -3.47 -7.89
CA ILE A 82 -4.68 -4.20 -6.72
C ILE A 82 -5.59 -3.27 -5.94
N VAL A 83 -6.85 -3.68 -5.79
CA VAL A 83 -7.85 -2.94 -5.01
C VAL A 83 -7.85 -3.48 -3.58
N ILE A 84 -7.60 -2.61 -2.61
CA ILE A 84 -7.53 -2.93 -1.19
C ILE A 84 -8.71 -2.22 -0.49
N PRO A 85 -9.74 -2.96 -0.02
CA PRO A 85 -10.89 -2.38 0.64
C PRO A 85 -10.56 -1.96 2.08
N ILE A 86 -10.62 -0.67 2.39
CA ILE A 86 -10.37 -0.19 3.75
C ILE A 86 -11.62 -0.43 4.61
N PRO A 87 -11.54 -1.10 5.76
CA PRO A 87 -12.69 -1.37 6.61
C PRO A 87 -13.43 -0.08 7.00
N SER A 88 -14.77 -0.10 6.95
CA SER A 88 -15.61 1.06 7.31
C SER A 88 -15.50 1.45 8.79
N ALA A 89 -15.15 0.48 9.65
CA ALA A 89 -14.89 0.67 11.07
C ALA A 89 -13.42 1.03 11.38
N SER A 90 -12.67 1.55 10.41
CA SER A 90 -11.30 2.03 10.67
C SER A 90 -11.34 3.38 11.40
N PRO A 91 -10.53 3.59 12.45
CA PRO A 91 -10.31 4.92 13.04
C PRO A 91 -9.39 5.78 12.15
N THR A 92 -9.25 7.07 12.49
CA THR A 92 -8.33 7.98 11.80
C THR A 92 -6.90 7.72 12.24
N VAL A 93 -6.14 6.94 11.47
CA VAL A 93 -4.80 6.43 11.85
C VAL A 93 -3.92 6.23 10.61
N VAL A 94 -2.61 6.06 10.82
CA VAL A 94 -1.67 5.72 9.74
C VAL A 94 -1.67 4.20 9.51
N TRP A 95 -1.73 3.82 8.24
CA TRP A 95 -1.61 2.44 7.76
C TRP A 95 -0.34 2.28 6.94
N GLU A 96 0.13 1.04 6.85
CA GLU A 96 1.30 0.64 6.08
C GLU A 96 0.97 -0.53 5.15
N LEU A 97 1.64 -0.58 3.99
CA LEU A 97 1.76 -1.81 3.19
C LEU A 97 2.88 -2.66 3.80
N HIS A 98 2.54 -3.76 4.48
CA HIS A 98 3.52 -4.56 5.21
C HIS A 98 3.96 -5.83 4.48
N GLN A 99 3.23 -6.26 3.45
CA GLN A 99 3.61 -7.44 2.68
C GLN A 99 3.00 -7.46 1.27
N ILE A 100 3.81 -7.89 0.29
CA ILE A 100 3.34 -8.32 -1.02
C ILE A 100 3.71 -9.78 -1.20
N THR A 101 2.76 -10.64 -1.61
CA THR A 101 3.03 -12.02 -2.03
C THR A 101 2.74 -12.17 -3.51
N LEU A 102 3.70 -12.69 -4.27
CA LEU A 102 3.54 -13.11 -5.65
C LEU A 102 3.42 -14.63 -5.74
N ARG A 103 2.52 -15.12 -6.59
CA ARG A 103 2.39 -16.53 -6.94
C ARG A 103 2.37 -16.70 -8.45
N ASP A 104 3.10 -17.70 -8.93
CA ASP A 104 3.16 -18.07 -10.35
C ASP A 104 2.17 -19.20 -10.68
N ARG A 105 2.10 -19.64 -11.95
CA ARG A 105 1.11 -20.66 -12.37
C ARG A 105 1.48 -22.09 -11.97
N GLU A 106 2.76 -22.34 -11.65
CA GLU A 106 3.24 -23.63 -11.13
C GLU A 106 3.09 -23.73 -9.61
N GLY A 107 2.66 -22.65 -8.96
CA GLY A 107 2.38 -22.61 -7.53
C GLY A 107 3.56 -22.16 -6.67
N ASN A 108 4.67 -21.72 -7.27
CA ASN A 108 5.75 -21.09 -6.53
C ASN A 108 5.28 -19.75 -5.97
N SER A 109 5.76 -19.41 -4.78
CA SER A 109 5.41 -18.14 -4.14
C SER A 109 6.60 -17.49 -3.47
N ARG A 110 6.59 -16.15 -3.44
CA ARG A 110 7.56 -15.34 -2.71
C ARG A 110 6.87 -14.15 -2.08
N SER A 111 7.26 -13.82 -0.85
CA SER A 111 6.79 -12.65 -0.12
C SER A 111 7.89 -11.61 0.03
N TYR A 112 7.48 -10.34 -0.07
CA TYR A 112 8.32 -9.16 -0.01
C TYR A 112 7.80 -8.25 1.12
N VAL A 113 8.70 -7.61 1.87
CA VAL A 113 8.38 -6.77 3.03
C VAL A 113 9.09 -5.41 2.96
N PRO A 114 8.50 -4.34 3.53
CA PRO A 114 9.11 -3.01 3.52
C PRO A 114 10.42 -3.00 4.32
N GLY A 115 11.35 -2.11 3.94
CA GLY A 115 12.67 -1.96 4.56
C GLY A 115 13.69 -3.05 4.17
N ARG A 116 13.26 -4.13 3.54
CA ARG A 116 14.13 -5.16 2.96
C ARG A 116 14.00 -5.24 1.45
N ASP A 117 12.77 -5.34 0.96
CA ASP A 117 12.49 -5.63 -0.44
C ASP A 117 11.95 -4.41 -1.22
N PHE A 118 11.33 -3.45 -0.51
CA PHE A 118 10.85 -2.18 -1.04
C PHE A 118 10.82 -1.12 0.06
N ASP A 119 10.71 0.16 -0.31
CA ASP A 119 10.66 1.26 0.66
C ASP A 119 9.38 1.23 1.51
N GLU A 120 9.42 1.83 2.70
CA GLU A 120 8.23 1.93 3.54
C GLU A 120 7.13 2.72 2.82
N MET A 121 5.93 2.15 2.74
CA MET A 121 4.78 2.77 2.09
C MET A 121 3.68 3.02 3.10
N LEU A 122 3.50 4.30 3.45
CA LEU A 122 2.54 4.77 4.43
C LEU A 122 1.38 5.52 3.77
N PHE A 123 0.20 5.39 4.35
CA PHE A 123 -0.97 6.18 3.96
C PHE A 123 -1.85 6.45 5.17
N LYS A 124 -2.58 7.57 5.13
CA LYS A 124 -3.50 7.95 6.20
C LYS A 124 -4.90 7.43 5.89
N VAL A 125 -5.49 6.71 6.84
CA VAL A 125 -6.92 6.40 6.80
C VAL A 125 -7.68 7.47 7.57
N LEU A 126 -8.72 8.04 6.96
CA LEU A 126 -9.69 8.91 7.63
C LEU A 126 -10.88 8.07 8.07
N GLY A 127 -10.94 7.84 9.38
CA GLY A 127 -11.95 7.05 10.02
C GLY A 127 -13.09 7.86 10.60
N ARG A 128 -13.86 7.21 11.47
CA ARG A 128 -14.85 7.86 12.34
C ARG A 128 -14.30 7.94 13.75
N ASP A 129 -14.64 9.01 14.45
CA ASP A 129 -14.32 9.19 15.86
C ASP A 129 -15.17 8.25 16.74
N GLY A 130 -14.63 7.84 17.89
CA GLY A 130 -15.36 7.02 18.87
C GLY A 130 -15.52 5.54 18.51
N ILE A 131 -14.81 5.03 17.50
CA ILE A 131 -14.81 3.61 17.16
C ILE A 131 -13.86 2.86 18.09
N ASP A 132 -14.36 1.82 18.77
CA ASP A 132 -13.51 0.88 19.49
C ASP A 132 -12.68 0.07 18.50
N SER A 133 -11.36 0.16 18.64
CA SER A 133 -10.38 -0.56 17.84
C SER A 133 -9.55 -1.53 18.68
N THR A 134 -9.97 -1.80 19.92
CA THR A 134 -9.28 -2.74 20.81
C THR A 134 -9.64 -4.17 20.41
N PRO A 135 -8.67 -5.01 20.00
CA PRO A 135 -8.97 -6.39 19.67
C PRO A 135 -9.42 -7.15 20.94
N PRO A 136 -10.36 -8.10 20.81
CA PRO A 136 -10.72 -8.97 21.93
C PRO A 136 -9.54 -9.86 22.33
N ARG A 137 -9.50 -10.25 23.61
CA ARG A 137 -8.47 -11.16 24.14
C ARG A 137 -9.03 -12.56 24.33
N LEU A 138 -8.37 -13.56 23.74
CA LEU A 138 -8.66 -14.97 24.04
C LEU A 138 -8.26 -15.29 25.48
N LEU A 139 -9.20 -15.79 26.29
CA LEU A 139 -8.94 -16.14 27.69
C LEU A 139 -8.64 -17.62 27.92
N GLY A 140 -9.09 -18.51 27.02
CA GLY A 140 -8.84 -19.94 27.13
C GLY A 140 -9.66 -20.73 26.12
N ILE A 141 -9.22 -21.96 25.87
CA ILE A 141 -9.89 -22.93 25.00
C ILE A 141 -10.18 -24.17 25.84
N LYS A 142 -11.39 -24.71 25.76
CA LYS A 142 -11.75 -25.99 26.39
C LYS A 142 -12.20 -26.97 25.31
N ILE A 143 -11.74 -28.21 25.43
CA ILE A 143 -12.15 -29.32 24.59
C ILE A 143 -13.04 -30.21 25.44
N GLY A 144 -14.23 -30.55 24.92
CA GLY A 144 -15.15 -31.49 25.54
C GLY A 144 -15.75 -32.40 24.47
N THR A 145 -16.18 -33.59 24.87
CA THR A 145 -17.04 -34.44 24.07
C THR A 145 -18.50 -34.01 24.28
N ALA A 146 -19.32 -34.11 23.22
CA ALA A 146 -20.76 -33.87 23.30
C ALA A 146 -21.45 -34.90 24.20
#